data_AF-A0A9D0Z4V2-F1
#
_entry.id   AF-A0A9D0Z4V2-F1
#
_cell.length_a   1.000
_cell.length_b   1.000
_cell.length_c   1.000
_cell.angle_alpha   90.00
_cell.angle_beta   90.00
_cell.angle_gamma   90.00
#
_symmetry.space_group_name_H-M   'P 1'
#
loop_
_entity.id
_entity.type
_entity.pdbx_description
1 polymer ?
#
loop_
_entity_poly.entity_id
_entity_poly.type
_entity_poly.pdbx_seq_one_letter_code
_entity_poly.pdbx_strand_id
1 'polypeptide(L)'
;MTPILETKNLTHTYGEGTPFRSDALQSVNLSIAQGEFVGIIGHTGSGKSTLIQHLNGLLKPTSGQVLLGGRDIWSDKKFTRETRFRVGLVFQYPEYQLFEETVYQDIAFGPKNMGLTKDEIDRRVRRAAGFVGIPEENLQKSPFELSGGQKRRVAIAGVIAMEPDVLILDEPTAGLDPVGREGILANIRAYQASQNATVMMVSHSMEEIASNVDRLIVMNHGKVAMTGTPREVFSRAKELFSMGLDIPQITQVFLRLRDMGLDVDTSVYTVEQAQACLLKLRGGLRHA
;
A
#
# COMPACT_ATOMS: atom_id res chain seq x y z
N MET A 1 -8.56 12.19 -15.85
CA MET A 1 -8.38 12.68 -14.47
C MET A 1 -6.92 13.06 -14.30
N THR A 2 -6.62 14.16 -13.61
CA THR A 2 -5.25 14.56 -13.30
C THR A 2 -4.69 13.63 -12.22
N PRO A 3 -3.50 13.04 -12.41
CA PRO A 3 -2.90 12.17 -11.40
C PRO A 3 -2.47 12.96 -10.16
N ILE A 4 -2.60 12.34 -8.98
CA ILE A 4 -2.13 12.92 -7.72
C ILE A 4 -0.63 12.70 -7.54
N LEU A 5 -0.13 11.52 -7.94
CA LEU A 5 1.30 11.19 -7.92
C LEU A 5 1.74 10.72 -9.30
N GLU A 6 2.89 11.20 -9.74
CA GLU A 6 3.53 10.75 -10.97
C GLU A 6 5.03 10.57 -10.77
N THR A 7 5.62 9.62 -11.49
CA THR A 7 7.06 9.54 -11.68
C THR A 7 7.37 9.67 -13.16
N LYS A 8 8.38 10.46 -13.50
CA LYS A 8 8.85 10.65 -14.88
C LYS A 8 10.30 10.22 -15.00
N ASN A 9 10.53 9.10 -15.69
CA ASN A 9 11.84 8.48 -15.88
C ASN A 9 12.65 8.36 -14.58
N LEU A 10 11.97 7.96 -13.49
CA LEU A 10 12.59 7.90 -12.17
C LEU A 10 13.67 6.81 -12.13
N THR A 11 14.89 7.22 -11.81
CA THR A 11 16.05 6.32 -11.66
C THR A 11 16.70 6.59 -10.31
N HIS A 12 17.13 5.51 -9.66
CA HIS A 12 17.87 5.58 -8.40
C HIS A 12 18.98 4.55 -8.37
N THR A 13 20.16 5.02 -8.03
CA THR A 13 21.38 4.23 -7.91
C THR A 13 21.97 4.43 -6.52
N TYR A 14 22.10 3.35 -5.75
CA TYR A 14 22.84 3.36 -4.49
C TYR A 14 24.34 3.26 -4.75
N GLY A 15 25.13 3.90 -3.89
CA GLY A 15 26.60 3.81 -3.95
C GLY A 15 27.18 4.37 -5.25
N GLU A 16 26.56 5.41 -5.81
CA GLU A 16 27.05 6.07 -7.03
C GLU A 16 28.50 6.52 -6.85
N GLY A 17 29.35 6.22 -7.84
CA GLY A 17 30.80 6.48 -7.76
C GLY A 17 31.60 5.49 -6.90
N THR A 18 30.99 4.42 -6.39
CA THR A 18 31.66 3.38 -5.60
C THR A 18 31.62 2.01 -6.30
N PRO A 19 32.51 1.07 -5.94
CA PRO A 19 32.46 -0.32 -6.43
C PRO A 19 31.17 -1.06 -6.05
N PHE A 20 30.43 -0.57 -5.05
CA PHE A 20 29.17 -1.15 -4.56
C PHE A 20 27.94 -0.53 -5.24
N ARG A 21 28.13 0.11 -6.40
CA ARG A 21 27.04 0.71 -7.17
C ARG A 21 25.95 -0.33 -7.46
N SER A 22 24.70 0.01 -7.13
CA SER A 22 23.54 -0.83 -7.40
C SER A 22 22.36 0.01 -7.90
N ASP A 23 21.90 -0.27 -9.12
CA ASP A 23 20.77 0.42 -9.73
C ASP A 23 19.45 -0.19 -9.22
N ALA A 24 18.77 0.52 -8.32
CA ALA A 24 17.56 0.03 -7.65
C ALA A 24 16.27 0.38 -8.41
N LEU A 25 16.26 1.49 -9.15
CA LEU A 25 15.15 1.89 -10.03
C LEU A 25 15.70 2.35 -11.38
N GLN A 26 15.04 1.98 -12.47
CA GLN A 26 15.48 2.25 -13.83
C GLN A 26 14.34 2.85 -14.67
N SER A 27 14.36 4.17 -14.87
CA SER A 27 13.40 4.90 -15.73
C SER A 27 11.92 4.56 -15.44
N VAL A 28 11.56 4.52 -14.16
CA VAL A 28 10.21 4.20 -13.70
C VAL A 28 9.25 5.34 -14.05
N ASN A 29 8.25 5.02 -14.86
CA ASN A 29 7.15 5.92 -15.23
C ASN A 29 5.85 5.38 -14.63
N LEU A 30 5.22 6.17 -13.76
CA LEU A 30 4.00 5.81 -13.06
C LEU A 30 3.10 7.03 -12.93
N SER A 31 1.80 6.78 -12.89
CA SER A 31 0.76 7.78 -12.68
C SER A 31 -0.32 7.15 -11.81
N ILE A 32 -0.63 7.76 -10.68
CA ILE A 32 -1.64 7.31 -9.70
C ILE A 32 -2.76 8.34 -9.68
N ALA A 33 -4.01 7.88 -9.84
CA ALA A 33 -5.16 8.76 -9.79
C ALA A 33 -5.57 9.05 -8.34
N GLN A 34 -6.18 10.21 -8.10
CA GLN A 34 -6.74 10.51 -6.78
C GLN A 34 -7.85 9.52 -6.43
N GLY A 35 -7.84 9.04 -5.18
CA GLY A 35 -8.86 8.12 -4.64
C GLY A 35 -8.61 6.65 -5.03
N GLU A 36 -7.57 6.35 -5.80
CA GLU A 36 -7.25 4.99 -6.22
C GLU A 36 -6.68 4.16 -5.06
N PHE A 37 -7.07 2.88 -4.95
CA PHE A 37 -6.37 1.91 -4.11
C PHE A 37 -5.43 1.07 -5.00
N VAL A 38 -4.13 1.29 -4.87
CA VAL A 38 -3.11 0.64 -5.70
C VAL A 38 -2.28 -0.36 -4.89
N GLY A 39 -2.17 -1.59 -5.39
CA GLY A 39 -1.24 -2.60 -4.90
C GLY A 39 0.09 -2.56 -5.64
N ILE A 40 1.20 -2.65 -4.91
CA ILE A 40 2.54 -2.81 -5.48
C ILE A 40 3.07 -4.18 -5.10
N ILE A 41 3.32 -5.02 -6.11
CA ILE A 41 3.87 -6.37 -5.94
C ILE A 41 5.20 -6.50 -6.68
N GLY A 42 5.99 -7.49 -6.32
CA GLY A 42 7.34 -7.66 -6.85
C GLY A 42 8.20 -8.52 -5.93
N HIS A 43 9.19 -9.23 -6.46
CA HIS A 43 10.09 -10.05 -5.66
C HIS A 43 10.93 -9.18 -4.70
N THR A 44 11.57 -9.78 -3.71
CA THR A 44 12.51 -9.06 -2.84
C THR A 44 13.65 -8.48 -3.68
N GLY A 45 13.98 -7.20 -3.48
CA GLY A 45 14.98 -6.50 -4.28
C GLY A 45 14.49 -5.97 -5.64
N SER A 46 13.19 -6.04 -5.94
CA SER A 46 12.65 -5.49 -7.21
C SER A 46 12.52 -3.96 -7.26
N GLY A 47 12.83 -3.26 -6.15
CA GLY A 47 12.79 -1.79 -6.05
C GLY A 47 11.55 -1.19 -5.38
N LYS A 48 10.62 -2.01 -4.85
CA LYS A 48 9.38 -1.53 -4.20
C LYS A 48 9.63 -0.51 -3.08
N SER A 49 10.48 -0.86 -2.11
CA SER A 49 10.80 0.01 -0.98
C SER A 49 11.55 1.29 -1.43
N THR A 50 12.43 1.19 -2.42
CA THR A 50 13.09 2.35 -3.02
C THR A 50 12.08 3.29 -3.68
N LEU A 51 11.10 2.73 -4.40
CA LEU A 51 10.04 3.49 -5.08
C LEU A 51 9.20 4.26 -4.08
N ILE A 52 8.63 3.61 -3.05
CA ILE A 52 7.76 4.29 -2.08
C ILE A 52 8.49 5.38 -1.28
N GLN A 53 9.79 5.19 -1.01
CA GLN A 53 10.61 6.22 -0.36
C GLN A 53 10.84 7.45 -1.25
N HIS A 54 10.85 7.29 -2.58
CA HIS A 54 10.88 8.42 -3.52
C HIS A 54 9.55 9.17 -3.54
N LEU A 55 8.42 8.45 -3.46
CA LEU A 55 7.08 9.06 -3.50
C LEU A 55 6.83 10.02 -2.32
N ASN A 56 7.40 9.73 -1.15
CA ASN A 56 7.34 10.61 0.03
C ASN A 56 8.54 11.60 0.12
N GLY A 57 9.49 11.54 -0.81
CA GLY A 57 10.66 12.43 -0.78
C GLY A 57 11.63 12.13 0.38
N LEU A 58 11.71 10.88 0.83
CA LEU A 58 12.79 10.40 1.71
C LEU A 58 14.08 10.17 0.92
N LEU A 59 13.95 9.71 -0.32
CA LEU A 59 15.05 9.55 -1.25
C LEU A 59 14.92 10.54 -2.41
N LYS A 60 16.04 11.19 -2.73
CA LYS A 60 16.14 12.02 -3.92
C LYS A 60 16.48 11.14 -5.13
N PRO A 61 15.80 11.31 -6.28
CA PRO A 61 16.16 10.64 -7.52
C PRO A 61 17.63 10.87 -7.89
N THR A 62 18.28 9.85 -8.45
CA THR A 62 19.54 10.03 -9.20
C THR A 62 19.25 10.81 -10.48
N SER A 63 18.17 10.45 -11.17
CA SER A 63 17.63 11.21 -12.30
C SER A 63 16.11 11.04 -12.42
N GLY A 64 15.49 11.89 -13.25
CA GLY A 64 14.03 11.91 -13.40
C GLY A 64 13.34 12.73 -12.31
N GLN A 65 12.02 12.60 -12.23
CA GLN A 65 11.20 13.43 -11.34
C GLN A 65 10.12 12.62 -10.63
N VAL A 66 9.72 13.12 -9.46
CA VAL A 66 8.52 12.69 -8.74
C VAL A 66 7.63 13.91 -8.59
N LEU A 67 6.40 13.83 -9.06
CA LEU A 67 5.45 14.93 -9.06
C LEU A 67 4.30 14.63 -8.10
N LEU A 68 3.92 15.63 -7.29
CA LEU A 68 2.72 15.64 -6.47
C LEU A 68 1.79 16.73 -7.00
N GLY A 69 0.63 16.35 -7.53
CA GLY A 69 -0.32 17.28 -8.18
C GLY A 69 0.32 18.06 -9.33
N GLY A 70 1.19 17.42 -10.12
CA GLY A 70 1.90 18.02 -11.26
C GLY A 70 3.13 18.86 -10.91
N ARG A 71 3.44 19.08 -9.62
CA ARG A 71 4.65 19.81 -9.18
C ARG A 71 5.73 18.85 -8.68
N ASP A 72 6.96 19.07 -9.12
CA ASP A 72 8.12 18.30 -8.65
C ASP A 72 8.33 18.48 -7.14
N ILE A 73 8.34 17.37 -6.38
CA ILE A 73 8.50 17.38 -4.92
C ILE A 73 9.86 17.90 -4.48
N TRP A 74 10.85 17.91 -5.37
CA TRP A 74 12.20 18.44 -5.14
C TRP A 74 12.41 19.85 -5.69
N SER A 75 11.35 20.52 -6.15
CA SER A 75 11.42 21.90 -6.69
C SER A 75 11.97 22.91 -5.68
N ASP A 76 11.63 22.76 -4.40
CA ASP A 76 12.22 23.54 -3.30
C ASP A 76 12.03 22.85 -1.94
N LYS A 77 12.84 23.25 -0.95
CA LYS A 77 12.85 22.64 0.38
C LYS A 77 11.53 22.75 1.15
N LYS A 78 10.75 23.83 0.94
CA LYS A 78 9.47 24.03 1.62
C LYS A 78 8.45 23.03 1.07
N PHE A 79 8.39 22.88 -0.24
CA PHE A 79 7.48 21.92 -0.87
C PHE A 79 7.89 20.47 -0.62
N THR A 80 9.19 20.15 -0.55
CA THR A 80 9.63 18.81 -0.12
C THR A 80 9.20 18.50 1.32
N ARG A 81 9.26 19.48 2.23
CA ARG A 81 8.76 19.31 3.60
C ARG A 81 7.24 19.12 3.63
N GLU A 82 6.50 19.93 2.86
CA GLU A 82 5.04 19.81 2.73
C GLU A 82 4.63 18.43 2.19
N THR A 83 5.36 17.93 1.19
CA THR A 83 5.15 16.60 0.59
C THR A 83 5.16 15.50 1.65
N ARG A 84 6.01 15.60 2.68
CA ARG A 84 6.07 14.60 3.76
C ARG A 84 4.83 14.52 4.63
N PHE A 85 4.03 15.58 4.68
CA PHE A 85 2.74 15.59 5.36
C PHE A 85 1.61 15.14 4.43
N ARG A 86 1.75 15.38 3.12
CA ARG A 86 0.75 15.06 2.11
C ARG A 86 0.85 13.63 1.58
N VAL A 87 2.02 13.03 1.65
CA VAL A 87 2.29 11.63 1.30
C VAL A 87 2.72 10.91 2.58
N GLY A 88 1.75 10.35 3.31
CA GLY A 88 2.04 9.57 4.50
C GLY A 88 2.66 8.23 4.14
N LEU A 89 3.76 7.84 4.79
CA LEU A 89 4.39 6.52 4.61
C LEU A 89 4.44 5.79 5.94
N VAL A 90 3.82 4.62 5.99
CA VAL A 90 3.93 3.66 7.09
C VAL A 90 4.89 2.56 6.65
N PHE A 91 6.00 2.43 7.36
CA PHE A 91 6.97 1.36 7.13
C PHE A 91 6.48 0.02 7.67
N GLN A 92 7.13 -1.06 7.22
CA GLN A 92 6.96 -2.38 7.81
C GLN A 92 7.37 -2.38 9.29
N TYR A 93 6.60 -3.08 10.13
CA TYR A 93 6.74 -3.10 11.59
C TYR A 93 6.73 -1.68 12.22
N PRO A 94 5.72 -0.85 11.91
CA PRO A 94 5.71 0.55 12.34
C PRO A 94 5.58 0.67 13.87
N GLU A 95 5.17 -0.38 14.58
CA GLU A 95 5.15 -0.45 16.04
C GLU A 95 6.50 -0.20 16.71
N TYR A 96 7.62 -0.41 16.02
CA TYR A 96 8.96 -0.12 16.54
C TYR A 96 9.33 1.36 16.48
N GLN A 97 8.48 2.19 15.86
CA GLN A 97 8.71 3.61 15.72
C GLN A 97 8.01 4.43 16.80
N LEU A 98 7.19 3.82 17.67
CA LEU A 98 6.51 4.51 18.77
C LEU A 98 7.52 4.96 19.82
N PHE A 99 7.42 6.20 20.30
CA PHE A 99 8.44 6.80 21.19
C PHE A 99 7.91 7.78 22.22
N GLU A 100 6.69 8.30 22.07
CA GLU A 100 6.12 9.25 23.02
C GLU A 100 5.60 8.57 24.30
N GLU A 101 5.37 9.36 25.36
CA GLU A 101 4.96 8.82 26.66
C GLU A 101 3.55 8.23 26.62
N THR A 102 2.66 8.84 25.83
CA THR A 102 1.27 8.39 25.67
C THR A 102 0.89 8.18 24.21
N VAL A 103 -0.09 7.30 23.99
CA VAL A 103 -0.67 7.06 22.66
C VAL A 103 -1.16 8.36 22.00
N TYR A 104 -1.78 9.25 22.78
CA TYR A 104 -2.21 10.56 22.30
C TYR A 104 -1.03 11.39 21.78
N GLN A 105 0.05 11.46 22.56
CA GLN A 105 1.23 12.25 22.20
C GLN A 105 1.91 11.70 20.94
N ASP A 106 1.98 10.37 20.81
CA ASP A 106 2.56 9.69 19.65
C ASP A 106 1.77 10.02 18.37
N ILE A 107 0.44 9.85 18.40
CA ILE A 107 -0.43 10.21 17.27
C ILE A 107 -0.38 11.71 16.96
N ALA A 108 -0.26 12.56 17.99
CA ALA A 108 -0.20 14.01 17.85
C ALA A 108 1.14 14.52 17.27
N PHE A 109 2.19 13.69 17.21
CA PHE A 109 3.53 14.13 16.84
C PHE A 109 3.59 14.73 15.42
N GLY A 110 3.01 14.05 14.43
CA GLY A 110 2.91 14.57 13.05
C GLY A 110 2.15 15.90 12.97
N PRO A 111 0.90 15.98 13.44
CA PRO A 111 0.11 17.22 13.52
C PRO A 111 0.81 18.39 14.24
N LYS A 112 1.53 18.12 15.33
CA LYS A 112 2.35 19.15 16.02
C LYS A 112 3.45 19.70 15.10
N ASN A 113 4.13 18.83 14.36
CA ASN A 113 5.19 19.22 13.42
C ASN A 113 4.69 19.98 12.18
N MET A 114 3.38 19.90 11.90
CA MET A 114 2.69 20.74 10.91
C MET A 114 2.37 22.15 11.44
N GLY A 115 2.49 22.39 12.75
CA GLY A 115 2.21 23.68 13.38
C GLY A 115 0.71 23.96 13.58
N LEU A 116 -0.11 22.92 13.72
CA LEU A 116 -1.56 23.03 13.90
C LEU A 116 -1.94 23.51 15.31
N THR A 117 -3.16 24.05 15.46
CA THR A 117 -3.70 24.46 16.75
C THR A 117 -4.01 23.25 17.63
N LYS A 118 -4.10 23.46 18.96
CA LYS A 118 -4.41 22.37 19.90
C LYS A 118 -5.75 21.68 19.58
N ASP A 119 -6.78 22.47 19.26
CA ASP A 119 -8.11 21.94 18.93
C ASP A 119 -8.08 21.10 17.64
N GLU A 120 -7.32 21.53 16.65
CA GLU A 120 -7.17 20.80 15.40
C GLU A 120 -6.35 19.51 15.59
N ILE A 121 -5.30 19.56 16.42
CA ILE A 121 -4.53 18.37 16.80
C ILE A 121 -5.44 17.37 17.50
N ASP A 122 -6.23 17.81 18.48
CA ASP A 122 -7.13 16.95 19.24
C ASP A 122 -8.18 16.27 18.33
N ARG A 123 -8.80 17.05 17.43
CA ARG A 123 -9.71 16.55 16.40
C ARG A 123 -9.06 15.44 15.58
N ARG A 124 -7.86 15.67 15.05
CA ARG A 124 -7.16 14.73 14.18
C ARG A 124 -6.72 13.46 14.92
N VAL A 125 -6.22 13.59 16.14
CA VAL A 125 -5.80 12.45 16.98
C VAL A 125 -6.98 11.52 17.25
N ARG A 126 -8.10 12.07 17.73
CA ARG A 126 -9.30 11.28 18.05
C ARG A 126 -9.88 10.61 16.82
N ARG A 127 -9.94 11.35 15.70
CA ARG A 127 -10.42 10.83 14.42
C ARG A 127 -9.53 9.70 13.90
N ALA A 128 -8.21 9.87 13.92
CA ALA A 128 -7.26 8.85 13.48
C ALA A 128 -7.32 7.61 14.36
N ALA A 129 -7.37 7.78 15.69
CA ALA A 129 -7.55 6.68 16.65
C ALA A 129 -8.86 5.91 16.37
N GLY A 130 -9.95 6.63 16.09
CA GLY A 130 -11.23 6.04 15.70
C GLY A 130 -11.13 5.20 14.42
N PHE A 131 -10.48 5.72 13.36
CA PHE A 131 -10.29 4.98 12.10
C PHE A 131 -9.53 3.66 12.29
N VAL A 132 -8.52 3.64 13.15
CA VAL A 132 -7.72 2.43 13.39
C VAL A 132 -8.31 1.52 14.47
N GLY A 133 -9.42 1.92 15.12
CA GLY A 133 -10.08 1.15 16.16
C GLY A 133 -9.35 1.16 17.51
N ILE A 134 -8.66 2.24 17.85
CA ILE A 134 -8.08 2.45 19.19
C ILE A 134 -9.12 3.13 20.09
N PRO A 135 -9.53 2.50 21.20
CA PRO A 135 -10.48 3.10 22.14
C PRO A 135 -9.95 4.40 22.75
N GLU A 136 -10.84 5.34 23.03
CA GLU A 136 -10.48 6.64 23.60
C GLU A 136 -9.77 6.52 24.95
N GLU A 137 -10.18 5.56 25.78
CA GLU A 137 -9.54 5.23 27.07
C GLU A 137 -8.07 4.82 26.95
N ASN A 138 -7.64 4.36 25.77
CA ASN A 138 -6.24 3.98 25.53
C ASN A 138 -5.36 5.17 25.14
N LEU A 139 -5.94 6.35 24.82
CA LEU A 139 -5.16 7.51 24.39
C LEU A 139 -4.19 8.02 25.46
N GLN A 140 -4.52 7.84 26.74
CA GLN A 140 -3.65 8.27 27.85
C GLN A 140 -2.71 7.16 28.36
N LYS A 141 -2.82 5.94 27.82
CA LYS A 141 -1.91 4.83 28.17
C LYS A 141 -0.56 5.02 27.51
N SER A 142 0.46 4.39 28.10
CA SER A 142 1.75 4.27 27.43
C SER A 142 1.62 3.37 26.19
N PRO A 143 2.20 3.73 25.03
CA PRO A 143 2.22 2.85 23.88
C PRO A 143 2.84 1.48 24.19
N PHE A 144 3.77 1.42 25.15
CA PHE A 144 4.45 0.19 25.55
C PHE A 144 3.56 -0.81 26.28
N GLU A 145 2.45 -0.37 26.87
CA GLU A 145 1.43 -1.20 27.54
C GLU A 145 0.47 -1.88 26.55
N LEU A 146 0.46 -1.44 25.29
CA LEU A 146 -0.43 -1.97 24.26
C LEU A 146 0.05 -3.33 23.72
N SER A 147 -0.89 -4.13 23.22
CA SER A 147 -0.54 -5.34 22.44
C SER A 147 0.17 -4.98 21.14
N GLY A 148 0.89 -5.91 20.52
CA GLY A 148 1.61 -5.66 19.26
C GLY A 148 0.71 -5.12 18.14
N GLY A 149 -0.48 -5.71 17.97
CA GLY A 149 -1.47 -5.24 16.99
C GLY A 149 -2.03 -3.85 17.31
N GLN A 150 -2.21 -3.50 18.59
CA GLN A 150 -2.61 -2.16 19.00
C GLN A 150 -1.49 -1.13 18.76
N LYS A 151 -0.24 -1.46 19.08
CA LYS A 151 0.94 -0.61 18.76
C LYS A 151 0.99 -0.28 17.27
N ARG A 152 0.80 -1.29 16.42
CA ARG A 152 0.75 -1.07 14.97
C ARG A 152 -0.36 -0.12 14.55
N ARG A 153 -1.58 -0.30 15.08
CA ARG A 153 -2.71 0.59 14.83
C ARG A 153 -2.41 2.03 15.24
N VAL A 154 -1.76 2.23 16.39
CA VAL A 154 -1.32 3.56 16.85
C VAL A 154 -0.32 4.19 15.87
N ALA A 155 0.67 3.44 15.40
CA ALA A 155 1.65 3.96 14.45
C ALA A 155 1.01 4.36 13.10
N ILE A 156 0.07 3.55 12.59
CA ILE A 156 -0.74 3.91 11.42
C ILE A 156 -1.58 5.17 11.69
N ALA A 157 -2.17 5.28 12.88
CA ALA A 157 -2.96 6.45 13.27
C ALA A 157 -2.12 7.74 13.30
N GLY A 158 -0.86 7.68 13.73
CA GLY A 158 0.05 8.84 13.68
C GLY A 158 0.25 9.38 12.26
N VAL A 159 0.29 8.49 11.27
CA VAL A 159 0.37 8.89 9.85
C VAL A 159 -0.98 9.41 9.34
N ILE A 160 -2.09 8.72 9.64
CA ILE A 160 -3.44 9.16 9.27
C ILE A 160 -3.80 10.52 9.89
N ALA A 161 -3.31 10.80 11.10
CA ALA A 161 -3.55 12.06 11.80
C ALA A 161 -2.96 13.27 11.06
N MET A 162 -2.00 13.09 10.15
CA MET A 162 -1.54 14.17 9.27
C MET A 162 -2.57 14.54 8.18
N GLU A 163 -3.61 13.73 8.01
CA GLU A 163 -4.61 13.80 6.93
C GLU A 163 -3.96 13.88 5.54
N PRO A 164 -3.13 12.89 5.15
CA PRO A 164 -2.40 12.92 3.88
C PRO A 164 -3.35 12.74 2.67
N ASP A 165 -2.96 13.32 1.53
CA ASP A 165 -3.61 13.08 0.23
C ASP A 165 -3.37 11.64 -0.27
N VAL A 166 -2.20 11.10 0.07
CA VAL A 166 -1.75 9.75 -0.29
C VAL A 166 -1.24 9.03 0.96
N LEU A 167 -1.80 7.85 1.26
CA LEU A 167 -1.33 6.95 2.30
C LEU A 167 -0.62 5.75 1.67
N ILE A 168 0.66 5.60 1.95
CA ILE A 168 1.48 4.47 1.52
C ILE A 168 1.74 3.54 2.71
N LEU A 169 1.47 2.25 2.53
CA LEU A 169 1.61 1.21 3.56
C LEU A 169 2.55 0.12 3.05
N ASP A 170 3.68 -0.06 3.73
CA ASP A 170 4.63 -1.14 3.44
C ASP A 170 4.34 -2.34 4.34
N GLU A 171 3.73 -3.39 3.80
CA GLU A 171 3.38 -4.62 4.51
C GLU A 171 2.60 -4.40 5.83
N PRO A 172 1.46 -3.70 5.79
CA PRO A 172 0.73 -3.29 7.00
C PRO A 172 0.22 -4.48 7.85
N THR A 173 0.08 -5.64 7.24
CA THR A 173 -0.51 -6.85 7.82
C THR A 173 0.54 -7.85 8.34
N ALA A 174 1.84 -7.60 8.10
CA ALA A 174 2.91 -8.56 8.39
C ALA A 174 2.99 -8.97 9.86
N GLY A 175 2.86 -10.26 10.16
CA GLY A 175 2.93 -10.77 11.54
C GLY A 175 1.67 -10.56 12.38
N LEU A 176 0.55 -10.17 11.77
CA LEU A 176 -0.76 -10.22 12.42
C LEU A 176 -1.42 -11.58 12.23
N ASP A 177 -2.32 -11.91 13.16
CA ASP A 177 -3.25 -13.01 13.00
C ASP A 177 -4.30 -12.69 11.91
N PRO A 178 -5.03 -13.69 11.36
CA PRO A 178 -5.99 -13.47 10.30
C PRO A 178 -7.06 -12.41 10.63
N VAL A 179 -7.58 -12.43 11.86
CA VAL A 179 -8.59 -11.48 12.33
C VAL A 179 -8.03 -10.06 12.42
N GLY A 180 -6.83 -9.90 12.98
CA GLY A 180 -6.16 -8.61 13.07
C GLY A 180 -5.87 -7.99 11.69
N ARG A 181 -5.46 -8.82 10.74
CA ARG A 181 -5.24 -8.43 9.34
C ARG A 181 -6.53 -7.94 8.67
N GLU A 182 -7.62 -8.70 8.75
CA GLU A 182 -8.91 -8.30 8.17
C GLU A 182 -9.37 -6.96 8.76
N GLY A 183 -9.26 -6.81 10.08
CA GLY A 183 -9.62 -5.57 10.76
C GLY A 183 -8.79 -4.36 10.33
N ILE A 184 -7.48 -4.52 10.09
CA ILE A 184 -6.64 -3.42 9.60
C ILE A 184 -7.00 -3.05 8.15
N LEU A 185 -7.17 -4.04 7.27
CA LEU A 185 -7.53 -3.79 5.87
C LEU A 185 -8.92 -3.14 5.74
N ALA A 186 -9.89 -3.58 6.54
CA ALA A 186 -11.21 -2.96 6.61
C ALA A 186 -11.13 -1.49 7.04
N ASN A 187 -10.30 -1.18 8.04
CA ASN A 187 -10.09 0.19 8.52
C ASN A 187 -9.43 1.07 7.46
N ILE A 188 -8.42 0.57 6.74
CA ILE A 188 -7.75 1.29 5.64
C ILE A 188 -8.75 1.61 4.52
N ARG A 189 -9.61 0.66 4.16
CA ARG A 189 -10.67 0.90 3.17
C ARG A 189 -11.71 1.90 3.62
N ALA A 190 -12.15 1.80 4.88
CA ALA A 190 -13.09 2.78 5.45
C ALA A 190 -12.49 4.19 5.44
N TYR A 191 -11.20 4.31 5.78
CA TYR A 191 -10.47 5.57 5.67
C TYR A 191 -10.44 6.08 4.22
N GLN A 192 -10.03 5.25 3.26
CA GLN A 192 -9.99 5.59 1.83
C GLN A 192 -11.35 6.09 1.34
N ALA A 193 -12.42 5.34 1.59
CA ALA A 193 -13.77 5.68 1.14
C ALA A 193 -14.29 6.97 1.81
N SER A 194 -14.02 7.16 3.10
CA SER A 194 -14.50 8.33 3.84
C SER A 194 -13.78 9.63 3.48
N GLN A 195 -12.50 9.56 3.08
CA GLN A 195 -11.67 10.73 2.78
C GLN A 195 -11.43 10.95 1.30
N ASN A 196 -11.89 10.03 0.44
CA ASN A 196 -11.43 9.96 -0.96
C ASN A 196 -9.89 10.00 -1.05
N ALA A 197 -9.24 9.36 -0.07
CA ALA A 197 -7.79 9.33 0.03
C ALA A 197 -7.21 8.36 -1.01
N THR A 198 -6.01 8.63 -1.49
CA THR A 198 -5.32 7.69 -2.37
C THR A 198 -4.54 6.71 -1.49
N VAL A 199 -4.67 5.41 -1.71
CA VAL A 199 -3.97 4.40 -0.91
C VAL A 199 -3.05 3.57 -1.79
N MET A 200 -1.81 3.42 -1.35
CA MET A 200 -0.84 2.53 -1.98
C MET A 200 -0.41 1.48 -0.96
N MET A 201 -0.50 0.20 -1.30
CA MET A 201 -0.11 -0.89 -0.42
C MET A 201 0.94 -1.77 -1.09
N VAL A 202 2.08 -1.91 -0.45
CA VAL A 202 3.08 -2.92 -0.82
C VAL A 202 2.74 -4.18 -0.03
N SER A 203 2.57 -5.31 -0.73
CA SER A 203 2.48 -6.59 -0.05
C SER A 203 2.99 -7.77 -0.89
N HIS A 204 3.47 -8.78 -0.18
CA HIS A 204 3.84 -10.09 -0.68
C HIS A 204 2.66 -11.09 -0.62
N SER A 205 1.56 -10.78 0.08
CA SER A 205 0.35 -11.62 0.05
C SER A 205 -0.49 -11.32 -1.20
N MET A 206 -0.61 -12.33 -2.07
CA MET A 206 -1.40 -12.21 -3.29
C MET A 206 -2.90 -12.14 -2.97
N GLU A 207 -3.37 -12.86 -1.94
CA GLU A 207 -4.77 -12.87 -1.51
C GLU A 207 -5.23 -11.49 -1.01
N GLU A 208 -4.38 -10.85 -0.19
CA GLU A 208 -4.65 -9.51 0.35
C GLU A 208 -4.71 -8.49 -0.76
N ILE A 209 -3.71 -8.50 -1.63
CA ILE A 209 -3.64 -7.57 -2.76
C ILE A 209 -4.82 -7.78 -3.72
N ALA A 210 -5.11 -9.03 -4.10
CA ALA A 210 -6.15 -9.34 -5.06
C ALA A 210 -7.54 -8.87 -4.61
N SER A 211 -7.82 -8.99 -3.32
CA SER A 211 -9.14 -8.64 -2.79
C SER A 211 -9.26 -7.15 -2.49
N ASN A 212 -8.14 -6.43 -2.25
CA ASN A 212 -8.17 -5.10 -1.64
C ASN A 212 -7.89 -3.90 -2.53
N VAL A 213 -7.43 -4.10 -3.76
CA VAL A 213 -6.95 -3.01 -4.61
C VAL A 213 -7.71 -2.93 -5.93
N ASP A 214 -7.79 -1.73 -6.48
CA ASP A 214 -8.42 -1.45 -7.78
C ASP A 214 -7.43 -1.71 -8.92
N ARG A 215 -6.14 -1.44 -8.68
CA ARG A 215 -5.06 -1.59 -9.65
C ARG A 215 -3.79 -2.16 -9.03
N LEU A 216 -3.05 -2.90 -9.83
CA LEU A 216 -1.72 -3.42 -9.51
C LEU A 216 -0.62 -2.75 -10.30
N ILE A 217 0.52 -2.63 -9.65
CA ILE A 217 1.82 -2.29 -10.23
C ILE A 217 2.76 -3.44 -9.91
N VAL A 218 3.30 -4.08 -10.93
CA VAL A 218 4.26 -5.18 -10.80
C VAL A 218 5.66 -4.64 -11.03
N MET A 219 6.48 -4.68 -9.98
CA MET A 219 7.88 -4.28 -10.02
C MET A 219 8.76 -5.51 -10.25
N ASN A 220 9.64 -5.44 -11.24
CA ASN A 220 10.64 -6.47 -11.55
C ASN A 220 11.98 -5.80 -11.88
N HIS A 221 13.05 -6.19 -11.18
CA HIS A 221 14.42 -5.66 -11.39
C HIS A 221 14.50 -4.12 -11.56
N GLY A 222 13.84 -3.37 -10.69
CA GLY A 222 13.87 -1.90 -10.69
C GLY A 222 13.02 -1.23 -11.78
N LYS A 223 12.22 -1.99 -12.53
CA LYS A 223 11.31 -1.50 -13.56
C LYS A 223 9.86 -1.88 -13.27
N VAL A 224 8.94 -1.10 -13.82
CA VAL A 224 7.52 -1.47 -13.89
C VAL A 224 7.36 -2.47 -15.02
N ALA A 225 7.12 -3.73 -14.67
CA ALA A 225 6.91 -4.81 -15.64
C ALA A 225 5.52 -4.74 -16.26
N MET A 226 4.49 -4.53 -15.43
CA MET A 226 3.12 -4.35 -15.89
C MET A 226 2.27 -3.59 -14.87
N THR A 227 1.17 -3.04 -15.35
CA THR A 227 0.11 -2.47 -14.53
C THR A 227 -1.25 -2.88 -15.11
N GLY A 228 -2.26 -2.95 -14.26
CA GLY A 228 -3.62 -3.32 -14.65
C GLY A 228 -4.46 -3.67 -13.43
N THR A 229 -5.72 -3.97 -13.65
CA THR A 229 -6.59 -4.52 -12.59
C THR A 229 -6.06 -5.85 -12.07
N PRO A 230 -6.43 -6.28 -10.84
CA PRO A 230 -6.12 -7.62 -10.35
C PRO A 230 -6.43 -8.73 -11.37
N ARG A 231 -7.59 -8.64 -12.03
CA ARG A 231 -8.01 -9.58 -13.08
C ARG A 231 -7.02 -9.66 -14.24
N GLU A 232 -6.62 -8.51 -14.80
CA GLU A 232 -5.72 -8.43 -15.95
C GLU A 232 -4.30 -8.90 -15.61
N VAL A 233 -3.83 -8.63 -14.39
CA VAL A 233 -2.48 -9.03 -13.95
C VAL A 233 -2.45 -10.52 -13.62
N PHE A 234 -3.37 -11.05 -12.81
CA PHE A 234 -3.36 -12.47 -12.45
C PHE A 234 -3.71 -13.41 -13.60
N SER A 235 -4.39 -12.93 -14.64
CA SER A 235 -4.57 -13.69 -15.88
C SER A 235 -3.25 -14.03 -16.58
N ARG A 236 -2.17 -13.27 -16.30
CA ARG A 236 -0.81 -13.46 -16.82
C ARG A 236 0.06 -14.28 -15.88
N ALA A 237 -0.52 -15.30 -15.23
CA ALA A 237 0.15 -16.16 -14.24
C ALA A 237 1.54 -16.68 -14.68
N LYS A 238 1.69 -17.15 -15.92
CA LYS A 238 2.98 -17.65 -16.44
C LYS A 238 4.08 -16.57 -16.40
N GLU A 239 3.73 -15.34 -16.74
CA GLU A 239 4.65 -14.21 -16.71
C GLU A 239 5.00 -13.84 -15.27
N LEU A 240 4.02 -13.80 -14.37
CA LEU A 240 4.24 -13.57 -12.93
C LEU A 240 5.18 -14.61 -12.31
N PHE A 241 4.97 -15.91 -12.58
CA PHE A 241 5.86 -16.98 -12.12
C PHE A 241 7.29 -16.81 -12.63
N SER A 242 7.46 -16.41 -13.90
CA SER A 242 8.80 -16.15 -14.46
C SER A 242 9.54 -14.97 -13.79
N MET A 243 8.80 -14.07 -13.14
CA MET A 243 9.33 -12.95 -12.34
C MET A 243 9.53 -13.32 -10.85
N GLY A 244 9.33 -14.59 -10.48
CA GLY A 244 9.43 -15.05 -9.09
C GLY A 244 8.26 -14.60 -8.20
N LEU A 245 7.11 -14.30 -8.80
CA LEU A 245 5.87 -13.96 -8.11
C LEU A 245 4.92 -15.14 -8.10
N ASP A 246 3.97 -15.10 -7.17
CA ASP A 246 2.86 -16.04 -7.11
C ASP A 246 1.55 -15.37 -7.59
N ILE A 247 0.47 -16.13 -7.58
CA ILE A 247 -0.90 -15.70 -7.80
C ILE A 247 -1.78 -16.19 -6.64
N PRO A 248 -2.99 -15.63 -6.43
CA PRO A 248 -3.89 -16.11 -5.39
C PRO A 248 -4.20 -17.60 -5.56
N GLN A 249 -4.22 -18.35 -4.46
CA GLN A 249 -4.41 -19.81 -4.49
C GLN A 249 -5.62 -20.26 -5.31
N ILE A 250 -6.74 -19.55 -5.20
CA ILE A 250 -7.96 -19.88 -5.96
C ILE A 250 -7.76 -19.76 -7.47
N THR A 251 -6.92 -18.82 -7.91
CA THR A 251 -6.51 -18.67 -9.32
C THR A 251 -5.75 -19.90 -9.78
N GLN A 252 -4.83 -20.44 -8.96
CA GLN A 252 -4.10 -21.67 -9.28
C GLN A 252 -5.04 -22.87 -9.44
N VAL A 253 -6.03 -23.00 -8.55
CA VAL A 253 -7.05 -24.05 -8.65
C VAL A 253 -7.79 -23.96 -9.98
N PHE A 254 -8.20 -22.76 -10.39
CA PHE A 254 -8.92 -22.55 -11.65
C PHE A 254 -8.06 -22.82 -12.89
N LEU A 255 -6.78 -22.45 -12.86
CA LEU A 255 -5.82 -22.84 -13.90
C LEU A 255 -5.73 -24.36 -14.01
N ARG A 256 -5.66 -25.07 -12.88
CA ARG A 256 -5.57 -26.54 -12.86
C ARG A 256 -6.85 -27.20 -13.36
N LEU A 257 -8.02 -26.69 -13.00
CA LEU A 257 -9.31 -27.17 -13.50
C LEU A 257 -9.39 -27.03 -15.02
N ARG A 258 -8.92 -25.91 -15.58
CA ARG A 258 -8.84 -25.72 -17.04
C ARG A 258 -7.89 -26.72 -17.68
N ASP A 259 -6.73 -26.96 -17.09
CA ASP A 259 -5.76 -27.95 -17.60
C ASP A 259 -6.31 -29.39 -17.56
N MET A 260 -7.29 -29.66 -16.68
CA MET A 260 -8.04 -30.92 -16.63
C MET A 260 -9.19 -30.99 -17.64
N GLY A 261 -9.39 -29.96 -18.46
CA GLY A 261 -10.41 -29.91 -19.51
C GLY A 261 -11.74 -29.27 -19.11
N LEU A 262 -11.83 -28.66 -17.92
CA LEU A 262 -13.04 -27.93 -17.52
C LEU A 262 -13.05 -26.52 -18.12
N ASP A 263 -14.17 -26.10 -18.70
CA ASP A 263 -14.34 -24.73 -19.20
C ASP A 263 -14.64 -23.76 -18.04
N VAL A 264 -13.58 -23.16 -17.49
CA VAL A 264 -13.64 -22.21 -16.37
C VAL A 264 -12.90 -20.92 -16.68
N ASP A 265 -13.41 -19.80 -16.17
CA ASP A 265 -12.72 -18.50 -16.24
C ASP A 265 -11.51 -18.49 -15.29
N THR A 266 -10.31 -18.54 -15.85
CA THR A 266 -9.06 -18.54 -15.06
C THR A 266 -8.63 -17.17 -14.56
N SER A 267 -9.44 -16.14 -14.80
CA SER A 267 -9.21 -14.81 -14.24
C SER A 267 -9.86 -14.61 -12.86
N VAL A 268 -10.43 -15.68 -12.28
CA VAL A 268 -10.95 -15.73 -10.91
C VAL A 268 -9.80 -15.59 -9.91
N TYR A 269 -9.91 -14.64 -8.99
CA TYR A 269 -8.90 -14.36 -7.97
C TYR A 269 -9.45 -14.26 -6.54
N THR A 270 -10.77 -14.41 -6.33
CA THR A 270 -11.38 -14.54 -4.99
C THR A 270 -12.23 -15.80 -4.86
N VAL A 271 -12.47 -16.22 -3.62
CA VAL A 271 -13.29 -17.41 -3.31
C VAL A 271 -14.74 -17.20 -3.71
N GLU A 272 -15.27 -15.98 -3.56
CA GLU A 272 -16.63 -15.61 -3.93
C GLU A 272 -16.83 -15.67 -5.45
N GLN A 273 -15.85 -15.18 -6.21
CA GLN A 273 -15.84 -15.30 -7.67
C GLN A 273 -15.80 -16.77 -8.11
N ALA A 274 -14.96 -17.58 -7.45
CA ALA A 274 -14.87 -19.00 -7.71
C ALA A 274 -16.18 -19.73 -7.45
N GLN A 275 -16.81 -19.48 -6.31
CA GLN A 275 -18.10 -20.05 -5.95
C GLN A 275 -19.16 -19.70 -7.01
N ALA A 276 -19.24 -18.43 -7.41
CA ALA A 276 -20.18 -17.99 -8.44
C ALA A 276 -19.93 -18.68 -9.79
N CYS A 277 -18.66 -18.87 -10.20
CA CYS A 277 -18.31 -19.57 -11.43
C CYS A 277 -18.69 -21.05 -11.38
N LEU A 278 -18.37 -21.76 -10.30
CA LEU A 278 -18.66 -23.20 -10.17
C LEU A 278 -20.16 -23.48 -10.06
N LEU A 279 -20.93 -22.62 -9.39
CA LEU A 279 -22.38 -22.75 -9.32
C LEU A 279 -23.05 -22.62 -10.70
N LYS A 280 -22.56 -21.72 -11.56
CA LYS A 280 -23.05 -21.60 -12.94
C LYS A 280 -22.82 -22.88 -13.75
N LEU A 281 -21.64 -23.49 -13.62
CA LEU A 281 -21.32 -24.75 -14.29
C LEU A 281 -22.21 -25.91 -13.81
N ARG A 282 -22.44 -26.00 -12.50
CA ARG A 282 -23.32 -27.04 -11.91
C ARG A 282 -24.80 -26.83 -12.25
N GLY A 283 -25.25 -25.58 -12.40
CA GLY A 283 -26.61 -25.23 -12.82
C GLY A 283 -26.87 -25.50 -14.29
N GLY A 284 -25.88 -25.30 -15.17
CA GLY A 284 -25.97 -25.61 -16.61
C GLY A 284 -26.06 -27.13 -16.91
N LEU A 285 -25.50 -27.97 -16.04
CA LEU A 285 -25.56 -29.43 -16.15
C LEU A 285 -26.93 -30.05 -15.79
N ARG A 286 -27.92 -29.27 -15.34
CA ARG A 286 -29.28 -29.78 -15.03
C ARG A 286 -30.26 -29.69 -16.21
N HIS A 287 -29.83 -29.17 -17.36
CA HIS A 287 -30.67 -29.01 -18.55
C HIS A 287 -30.12 -29.72 -19.80
N ALA A 288 -29.21 -30.67 -19.63
CA ALA A 288 -28.71 -31.55 -20.69
C ALA A 288 -29.17 -32.99 -20.46
#